data_AF-A0A3R7BQQ0-F1
#
_entry.id   AF-A0A3R7BQQ0-F1
#
_cell.length_a   1.000
_cell.length_b   1.000
_cell.length_c   1.000
_cell.angle_alpha   90.00
_cell.angle_beta   90.00
_cell.angle_gamma   90.00
#
_symmetry.space_group_name_H-M   'P 1'
#
loop_
_entity.id
_entity.type
_entity.pdbx_description
1 polymer ?
#
loop_
_entity_poly.entity_id
_entity_poly.type
_entity_poly.pdbx_seq_one_letter_code
_entity_poly.pdbx_strand_id
1 'polypeptide(L)'
;MRENGMGIDITKATYPKLIIGRGYAVKERKVFKPTELGMKLIELLEDVDERLVMPETRRRIEELMAEIEVGKMGYEEALKKIVSEYLPLYQRLEDGLLLTV
;
A
#
# COMPACT_ATOMS: atom_id res chain seq x y z
N MET A 1 13.14 6.56 -9.93
CA MET A 1 13.14 6.99 -8.52
C MET A 1 14.12 6.12 -7.75
N ARG A 2 15.24 6.71 -7.34
CA ARG A 2 16.14 6.15 -6.33
C ARG A 2 16.38 7.28 -5.35
N GLU A 3 15.87 7.13 -4.14
CA GLU A 3 16.46 7.70 -2.93
C GLU A 3 15.80 7.03 -1.71
N ASN A 4 16.67 6.49 -0.88
CA ASN A 4 16.52 6.16 0.55
C ASN A 4 15.71 4.91 0.94
N GLY A 5 16.36 4.06 1.74
CA GLY A 5 15.78 2.91 2.46
C GLY A 5 16.25 1.56 1.92
N MET A 6 17.18 0.92 2.62
CA MET A 6 17.70 -0.41 2.31
C MET A 6 16.62 -1.48 2.59
N GLY A 7 16.50 -2.48 1.69
CA GLY A 7 15.63 -3.66 1.85
C GLY A 7 14.63 -3.98 0.71
N ILE A 8 14.52 -3.13 -0.33
CA ILE A 8 13.25 -3.00 -1.09
C ILE A 8 13.41 -3.11 -2.63
N ASP A 9 14.43 -3.78 -3.17
CA ASP A 9 14.66 -3.72 -4.63
C ASP A 9 13.94 -4.84 -5.43
N ILE A 10 13.68 -6.01 -4.82
CA ILE A 10 13.16 -7.17 -5.57
C ILE A 10 11.64 -7.05 -5.85
N THR A 11 10.87 -6.51 -4.91
CA THR A 11 9.41 -6.38 -5.04
C THR A 11 8.99 -5.23 -5.94
N LYS A 12 9.83 -4.19 -6.09
CA LYS A 12 9.56 -3.05 -6.98
C LYS A 12 9.48 -3.47 -8.45
N ALA A 13 10.26 -4.48 -8.86
CA ALA A 13 10.21 -5.04 -10.20
C ALA A 13 8.94 -5.87 -10.46
N THR A 14 8.26 -6.37 -9.42
CA THR A 14 7.06 -7.20 -9.57
C THR A 14 5.77 -6.37 -9.58
N TYR A 15 5.74 -5.20 -8.96
CA TYR A 15 4.52 -4.36 -8.90
C TYR A 15 3.92 -4.03 -10.26
N PRO A 16 4.69 -3.62 -11.30
CA PRO A 16 4.12 -3.35 -12.62
C PRO A 16 3.42 -4.56 -13.23
N LYS A 17 3.97 -5.77 -13.04
CA LYS A 17 3.35 -7.01 -13.52
C LYS A 17 2.08 -7.34 -12.74
N LEU A 18 2.07 -7.11 -11.42
CA LEU A 18 0.93 -7.39 -10.56
C LEU A 18 -0.27 -6.48 -10.87
N ILE A 19 -0.06 -5.17 -11.01
CA ILE A 19 -1.16 -4.23 -11.29
C ILE A 19 -1.76 -4.43 -12.68
N ILE A 20 -0.94 -4.84 -13.67
CA ILE A 20 -1.42 -5.25 -14.99
C ILE A 20 -2.19 -6.57 -14.90
N GLY A 21 -1.62 -7.58 -14.24
CA GLY A 21 -2.25 -8.90 -14.11
C GLY A 21 -3.59 -8.88 -13.38
N ARG A 22 -3.82 -7.88 -12.51
CA ARG A 22 -5.08 -7.64 -11.80
C ARG A 22 -6.06 -6.74 -12.57
N GLY A 23 -5.67 -6.22 -13.74
CA GLY A 23 -6.52 -5.34 -14.54
C GLY A 23 -6.66 -3.91 -14.03
N TYR A 24 -5.82 -3.47 -13.09
CA TYR A 24 -5.83 -2.09 -12.56
C TYR A 24 -5.08 -1.10 -13.44
N ALA A 25 -4.17 -1.60 -14.29
CA ALA A 25 -3.45 -0.76 -15.24
C ALA A 25 -3.25 -1.49 -16.57
N VAL A 26 -3.11 -0.72 -17.63
CA VAL A 26 -2.66 -1.18 -18.95
C VAL A 26 -1.32 -0.53 -19.30
N LYS A 27 -0.48 -1.26 -20.03
CA LYS A 27 0.76 -0.72 -20.59
C LYS A 27 0.56 -0.37 -22.04
N GLU A 28 0.51 0.92 -22.34
CA GLU A 28 0.46 1.44 -23.70
C GLU A 28 1.84 1.99 -24.08
N ARG A 29 2.50 1.35 -25.04
CA ARG A 29 3.89 1.67 -25.43
C ARG A 29 4.83 1.63 -24.22
N LYS A 30 5.32 2.78 -23.77
CA LYS A 30 6.24 2.94 -22.63
C LYS A 30 5.57 3.56 -21.39
N VAL A 31 4.25 3.74 -21.41
CA VAL A 31 3.50 4.41 -20.34
C VAL A 31 2.51 3.42 -19.71
N PHE A 32 2.39 3.48 -18.38
CA PHE A 32 1.35 2.77 -17.64
C PHE A 32 0.18 3.72 -17.44
N LYS A 33 -1.03 3.26 -17.74
CA LYS A 33 -2.26 4.02 -17.51
C LYS A 33 -3.18 3.23 -16.60
N PRO A 34 -3.83 3.85 -15.60
CA PRO A 34 -4.86 3.18 -14.83
C PRO A 34 -6.03 2.82 -15.75
N THR A 35 -6.67 1.69 -15.48
CA THR A 35 -7.99 1.39 -16.04
C THR A 35 -9.06 2.11 -15.24
N GLU A 36 -10.32 2.10 -15.70
CA GLU A 36 -11.44 2.62 -14.90
C GLU A 36 -11.53 1.92 -13.53
N LEU A 37 -11.34 0.60 -13.49
CA LEU A 37 -11.30 -0.17 -12.25
C LEU A 37 -10.13 0.28 -11.35
N GLY A 38 -8.95 0.49 -11.93
CA GLY A 38 -7.78 0.96 -11.19
C GLY A 38 -7.97 2.36 -10.62
N MET A 39 -8.60 3.26 -11.38
CA MET A 39 -8.90 4.61 -10.92
C MET A 39 -9.92 4.59 -9.77
N LYS A 40 -11.02 3.84 -9.92
CA LYS A 40 -12.02 3.67 -8.85
C LYS A 40 -11.45 3.06 -7.58
N LEU A 41 -10.49 2.14 -7.72
CA LEU A 41 -9.79 1.57 -6.56
C LEU A 41 -8.92 2.63 -5.85
N ILE A 42 -8.23 3.49 -6.61
CA ILE A 42 -7.44 4.59 -6.03
C ILE A 42 -8.35 5.57 -5.29
N GLU A 43 -9.45 6.00 -5.93
CA GLU A 43 -10.44 6.91 -5.33
C GLU A 43 -11.03 6.33 -4.04
N LEU A 44 -11.43 5.05 -4.03
CA LEU A 44 -11.95 4.39 -2.84
C LEU A 44 -10.93 4.35 -1.69
N LEU A 45 -9.64 4.12 -2.00
CA LEU A 45 -8.59 4.10 -0.98
C LEU A 45 -8.28 5.52 -0.47
N GLU A 46 -8.29 6.52 -1.35
CA GLU A 46 -8.15 7.94 -0.99
C GLU A 46 -9.27 8.41 -0.06
N ASP A 47 -10.51 8.02 -0.34
CA ASP A 47 -11.69 8.35 0.47
C ASP A 47 -11.61 7.78 1.89
N VAL A 48 -11.03 6.59 2.06
CA VAL A 48 -10.80 5.99 3.39
C VAL A 48 -9.73 6.77 4.15
N ASP A 49 -8.58 7.01 3.49
CA ASP A 49 -7.46 7.79 3.99
C ASP A 49 -6.45 8.07 2.86
N GLU A 50 -6.20 9.34 2.55
CA GLU A 50 -5.25 9.78 1.51
C GLU A 50 -3.88 9.11 1.63
N ARG A 51 -3.44 8.78 2.85
CA ARG A 51 -2.14 8.14 3.06
C ARG A 51 -2.04 6.77 2.37
N LEU A 52 -3.14 6.05 2.15
CA LEU A 52 -3.15 4.70 1.56
C LEU A 52 -2.66 4.67 0.11
N VAL A 53 -2.72 5.78 -0.60
CA VAL A 53 -2.19 5.92 -1.97
C VAL A 53 -0.85 6.66 -2.03
N MET A 54 -0.36 7.10 -0.86
CA MET A 54 0.87 7.87 -0.74
C MET A 54 2.08 7.01 -0.35
N PRO A 55 3.31 7.39 -0.78
CA PRO A 55 4.54 6.67 -0.43
C PRO A 55 4.78 6.52 1.08
N GLU A 56 4.23 7.43 1.88
CA GLU A 56 4.39 7.52 3.34
C GLU A 56 3.95 6.23 4.04
N THR A 57 2.83 5.65 3.62
CA THR A 57 2.32 4.39 4.19
C THR A 57 3.30 3.25 3.95
N ARG A 58 3.95 3.23 2.78
CA ARG A 58 4.99 2.25 2.49
C ARG A 58 6.24 2.49 3.33
N ARG A 59 6.68 3.76 3.46
CA ARG A 59 7.83 4.13 4.29
C ARG A 59 7.66 3.66 5.74
N ARG A 60 6.46 3.79 6.30
CA ARG A 60 6.13 3.33 7.65
C ARG A 60 6.40 1.83 7.86
N ILE A 61 6.03 0.98 6.89
CA ILE A 61 6.29 -0.46 6.95
C ILE A 61 7.79 -0.74 6.88
N GLU A 62 8.50 -0.01 6.03
CA GLU A 62 9.95 -0.17 5.83
C GLU A 62 10.75 0.23 7.06
N GLU A 63 10.33 1.28 7.76
CA GLU A 63 10.92 1.67 9.04
C GLU A 63 10.76 0.58 10.11
N LEU A 64 9.56 -0.01 10.23
CA LEU A 64 9.33 -1.13 11.16
C LEU A 64 10.17 -2.37 10.80
N MET A 65 10.27 -2.70 9.52
CA MET A 65 11.13 -3.80 9.07
C MET A 65 12.61 -3.53 9.41
N ALA A 66 13.08 -2.29 9.23
CA ALA A 66 14.44 -1.90 9.60
C ALA A 66 14.68 -1.98 11.11
N GLU A 67 13.71 -1.59 11.94
CA GLU A 67 13.78 -1.74 13.41
C GLU A 67 13.88 -3.20 13.83
N ILE A 68 13.15 -4.10 13.17
CA ILE A 68 13.25 -5.55 13.40
C ILE A 68 14.64 -6.06 13.00
N GLU A 69 15.16 -5.66 11.83
CA GLU A 69 16.45 -6.12 11.31
C GLU A 69 17.61 -5.80 12.27
N VAL A 70 17.59 -4.63 12.91
CA VAL A 70 18.61 -4.23 13.88
C VAL A 70 18.33 -4.70 15.31
N GLY A 71 17.28 -5.51 15.52
CA GLY A 71 16.90 -6.05 16.83
C GLY A 71 16.32 -5.03 17.81
N LYS A 72 15.88 -3.85 17.34
CA LYS A 72 15.25 -2.81 18.17
C LYS A 72 13.80 -3.12 18.52
N MET A 73 13.10 -3.88 17.70
CA MET A 73 11.69 -4.24 17.88
C MET A 73 11.48 -5.72 17.54
N GLY A 74 10.64 -6.41 18.31
CA GLY A 74 10.23 -7.77 18.00
C GLY A 74 9.21 -7.84 16.86
N TYR A 75 9.19 -8.93 16.11
CA TYR A 75 8.20 -9.14 15.03
C TYR A 75 6.75 -9.02 15.51
N GLU A 76 6.40 -9.66 16.63
CA GLU A 76 5.04 -9.61 17.18
C GLU A 76 4.63 -8.20 17.61
N GLU A 77 5.57 -7.43 18.16
CA GLU A 77 5.35 -6.04 18.55
C GLU A 77 5.09 -5.16 17.32
N ALA A 78 5.93 -5.27 16.29
CA ALA A 78 5.76 -4.56 15.04
C ALA A 78 4.44 -4.90 14.34
N LEU A 79 4.06 -6.19 14.34
CA LEU A 79 2.80 -6.66 13.78
C LEU A 79 1.60 -6.10 14.55
N LYS A 80 1.63 -6.16 15.87
CA LYS A 80 0.56 -5.59 16.70
C LYS A 80 0.40 -4.10 16.45
N LYS A 81 1.52 -3.39 16.34
CA LYS A 81 1.56 -1.95 16.06
C LYS A 81 0.90 -1.64 14.71
N ILE A 82 1.33 -2.31 13.64
CA ILE A 82 0.79 -2.01 12.31
C ILE A 82 -0.68 -2.43 12.16
N VAL A 83 -1.09 -3.55 12.74
CA VAL A 83 -2.50 -3.96 12.76
C VAL A 83 -3.36 -2.91 13.47
N SER A 84 -2.88 -2.35 14.60
CA SER A 84 -3.62 -1.29 15.30
C SER A 84 -3.73 0.01 14.49
N GLU A 85 -2.80 0.28 13.57
CA GLU A 85 -2.85 1.42 12.65
C GLU A 85 -3.82 1.19 11.48
N TYR A 86 -3.87 -0.03 10.94
CA TYR A 86 -4.70 -0.36 9.77
C TYR A 86 -6.14 -0.74 10.10
N LEU A 87 -6.40 -1.32 11.27
CA LEU A 87 -7.74 -1.78 11.64
C LEU A 87 -8.80 -0.65 11.62
N PRO A 88 -8.52 0.57 12.12
CA PRO A 88 -9.46 1.68 12.00
C PRO A 88 -9.71 2.11 10.54
N LEU A 89 -8.72 1.99 9.66
CA LEU A 89 -8.89 2.31 8.23
C LEU A 89 -9.81 1.28 7.57
N TYR A 90 -9.62 0.01 7.89
CA TYR A 90 -10.51 -1.05 7.43
C TYR A 90 -11.94 -0.86 7.93
N GLN A 91 -12.14 -0.47 9.20
CA GLN A 91 -13.47 -0.20 9.73
C GLN A 91 -14.16 0.94 8.99
N ARG A 92 -13.46 2.04 8.66
CA ARG A 92 -14.03 3.13 7.86
C ARG A 92 -14.49 2.66 6.48
N LEU A 93 -13.73 1.79 5.84
CA LEU A 93 -14.12 1.19 4.56
C LEU A 93 -15.40 0.38 4.71
N GLU A 94 -15.47 -0.53 5.68
CA GLU A 94 -16.66 -1.36 5.93
C GLU A 94 -17.89 -0.50 6.24
N ASP A 95 -17.75 0.50 7.11
CA ASP A 95 -18.84 1.41 7.46
C ASP A 95 -19.34 2.20 6.24
N GLY A 96 -18.43 2.64 5.37
CA GLY A 96 -18.76 3.33 4.11
C GLY A 96 -19.49 2.41 3.12
N LEU A 97 -19.07 1.16 3.01
CA LEU A 97 -19.72 0.17 2.14
C LEU A 97 -21.13 -0.18 2.63
N LEU A 98 -21.33 -0.31 3.95
CA LEU A 98 -22.63 -0.59 4.56
C LEU A 98 -23.67 0.54 4.37
N LEU A 99 -23.23 1.78 4.15
CA LEU A 99 -24.11 2.92 3.84
C LEU A 99 -24.54 2.96 2.36
N THR A 100 -23.95 2.12 1.51
CA THR A 100 -24.19 2.11 0.05
C THR A 100 -25.10 0.95 -0.38
N VAL A 101 -25.51 0.07 0.55
CA VAL A 101 -26.37 -1.11 0.34
C VAL A 101 -27.72 -0.89 1.04
#